data_AF-A0A9D0CYP0-F1
#
_entry.id   AF-A0A9D0CYP0-F1
#
_cell.length_a   1.000
_cell.length_b   1.000
_cell.length_c   1.000
_cell.angle_alpha   90.00
_cell.angle_beta   90.00
_cell.angle_gamma   90.00
#
_symmetry.space_group_name_H-M   'P 1'
#
loop_
_entity.id
_entity.type
_entity.pdbx_description
1 polymer ?
#
loop_
_entity_poly.entity_id
_entity_poly.type
_entity_poly.pdbx_seq_one_letter_code
_entity_poly.pdbx_strand_id
1 'polypeptide(L)'
;LITHLDTPLESTGNSKVIYLRYAAAKDLVPVLTGLGENVEKMKKGGGKNAAAGSMLNIQAHESTNALVITAAPDVMRSLEGVIRQLDVRRAQVLVEAVIAEISQNRLAELGVQWLFDGTPGGDGPVGGVTFAGNANLLNIAATAASGAATSVPSVAGAFMGLGRFDSQNVNFAMLVNALEGDGNTNILSKPTIVTLDNEEAEIVVGQNVPFVTGSYSATGGSSSPTNPFQTIKRENVGITLKVKPQINEGDAIRLDIEQKVDDVASSSGSAADLVTNTRSISTTVMIDDGGSIALGGLIKDSLRETEQKVPGLGDIPFLGALFRNRSTIKEKTNLMVFIHPTILRDAATTTRMTSSKYNFIRAQQLEAREHGVALMEDDVAPVMPTFEEFMQLPAPFEETQVEPSADETADQP
;
A
#
# COMPACT_ATOMS: atom_id res chain seq x y z
N LEU A 1 -0.22 76.08 -27.42
CA LEU A 1 0.73 74.95 -27.58
C LEU A 1 1.39 74.58 -26.26
N ILE A 2 2.00 75.53 -25.55
CA ILE A 2 2.69 75.28 -24.27
C ILE A 2 1.74 74.72 -23.20
N THR A 3 0.53 75.26 -23.08
CA THR A 3 -0.54 74.78 -22.17
C THR A 3 -1.10 73.39 -22.51
N HIS A 4 -0.78 72.81 -23.68
CA HIS A 4 -1.15 71.44 -24.05
C HIS A 4 -0.01 70.44 -23.79
N LEU A 5 1.22 70.92 -23.61
CA LEU A 5 2.39 70.12 -23.25
C LEU A 5 2.61 70.11 -21.73
N ASP A 6 2.03 71.07 -21.02
CA ASP A 6 2.05 71.24 -19.56
C ASP A 6 0.79 70.67 -18.90
N THR A 7 0.28 69.55 -19.43
CA THR A 7 -0.63 68.68 -18.68
C THR A 7 0.20 67.57 -18.06
N PRO A 8 0.14 67.34 -16.73
CA PRO A 8 0.83 66.22 -16.13
C PRO A 8 0.37 64.96 -16.84
N LEU A 9 1.30 64.22 -17.48
CA LEU A 9 0.98 62.86 -17.88
C LEU A 9 0.57 62.13 -16.61
N GLU A 10 -0.65 61.60 -16.56
CA GLU A 10 -0.99 60.57 -15.58
C GLU A 10 -0.04 59.41 -15.85
N SER A 11 1.04 59.37 -15.08
CA SER A 11 2.04 58.31 -15.12
C SER A 11 1.39 57.05 -14.56
N THR A 12 0.53 56.42 -15.34
CA THR A 12 0.40 54.97 -15.28
C THR A 12 1.75 54.47 -15.79
N GLY A 13 2.71 54.32 -14.88
CA GLY A 13 4.05 53.89 -15.25
C GLY A 13 3.98 52.65 -16.14
N ASN A 14 4.93 52.51 -17.06
CA ASN A 14 5.05 51.33 -17.92
C ASN A 14 5.26 50.02 -17.12
N SER A 15 5.32 50.10 -15.79
CA SER A 15 5.43 48.98 -14.85
C SER A 15 4.18 48.87 -13.98
N LYS A 16 3.63 47.67 -13.87
CA LYS A 16 2.47 47.33 -13.03
C LYS A 16 2.78 46.10 -12.19
N VAL A 17 2.34 46.12 -10.93
CA VAL A 17 2.37 44.97 -10.03
C VAL A 17 0.99 44.36 -9.97
N ILE A 18 0.88 43.06 -10.26
CA ILE A 18 -0.38 42.31 -10.23
C ILE A 18 -0.26 41.21 -9.18
N TYR A 19 -1.12 41.24 -8.17
CA TYR A 19 -1.22 40.17 -7.17
C TYR A 19 -2.10 39.05 -7.71
N LEU A 20 -1.59 37.82 -7.70
CA LEU A 20 -2.32 36.64 -8.12
C LEU A 20 -3.12 36.05 -6.96
N ARG A 21 -4.31 35.53 -7.26
CA ARG A 21 -5.22 34.98 -6.25
C ARG A 21 -5.09 33.47 -6.09
N TYR A 22 -4.85 32.75 -7.18
CA TYR A 22 -4.87 31.29 -7.24
C TYR A 22 -3.62 30.71 -7.91
N ALA A 23 -3.17 31.30 -9.01
CA ALA A 23 -1.99 30.82 -9.73
C ALA A 23 -0.68 31.22 -9.02
N ALA A 24 0.36 30.40 -9.14
CA ALA A 24 1.69 30.74 -8.67
C ALA A 24 2.40 31.64 -9.69
N ALA A 25 2.95 32.77 -9.23
CA ALA A 25 3.64 33.74 -10.08
C ALA A 25 4.79 33.09 -10.87
N LYS A 26 5.52 32.17 -10.23
CA LYS A 26 6.63 31.42 -10.82
C LYS A 26 6.23 30.64 -12.08
N ASP A 27 5.06 30.01 -12.05
CA ASP A 27 4.58 29.15 -13.12
C ASP A 27 4.01 29.96 -14.30
N LEU A 28 3.53 31.18 -14.03
CA LEU A 28 2.98 32.08 -15.06
C LEU A 28 4.04 32.84 -15.86
N VAL A 29 5.20 33.17 -15.27
CA VAL A 29 6.28 33.92 -15.97
C VAL A 29 6.62 33.31 -17.33
N PRO A 30 6.96 32.00 -17.47
CA PRO A 30 7.35 31.43 -18.75
C PRO A 30 6.22 31.47 -19.81
N VAL A 31 4.96 31.38 -19.37
CA VAL A 31 3.79 31.46 -20.28
C VAL A 31 3.60 32.89 -20.78
N LEU A 32 3.72 33.87 -19.88
CA LEU A 32 3.50 35.27 -20.19
C LEU A 32 4.66 35.89 -20.98
N THR A 33 5.90 35.45 -20.77
CA THR A 33 7.05 35.88 -21.59
C THR A 33 6.91 35.37 -23.02
N GLY A 34 6.58 34.08 -23.20
CA GLY A 34 6.34 33.50 -24.52
C GLY A 34 5.20 34.20 -25.28
N LEU A 35 4.11 34.55 -24.58
CA LEU A 35 3.01 35.30 -25.18
C LEU A 35 3.43 36.74 -25.52
N GLY A 36 4.05 37.44 -24.58
CA GLY A 36 4.41 38.85 -24.76
C GLY A 36 5.40 39.06 -25.91
N GLU A 37 6.38 38.17 -26.07
CA GLU A 37 7.28 38.19 -27.23
C GLU A 37 6.52 38.01 -28.56
N ASN A 38 5.54 37.11 -28.60
CA ASN A 38 4.76 36.86 -29.80
C ASN A 38 3.87 38.05 -30.16
N VAL A 39 3.25 38.70 -29.16
CA VAL A 39 2.44 39.91 -29.35
C VAL A 39 3.29 41.08 -29.88
N GLU A 40 4.53 41.24 -29.39
CA GLU A 40 5.46 42.25 -29.92
C GLU A 40 5.90 41.94 -31.37
N LYS A 41 6.16 40.66 -31.68
CA LYS A 41 6.54 40.22 -33.04
C LYS A 41 5.39 40.41 -34.05
N MET A 42 4.15 40.14 -33.66
CA MET A 42 2.98 40.27 -34.54
C MET A 42 2.67 41.74 -34.90
N LYS A 43 2.97 42.68 -33.99
CA LYS A 43 2.82 44.13 -34.25
C LYS A 43 3.93 44.72 -35.10
N LYS A 44 5.14 44.16 -35.06
CA LYS A 44 6.24 44.52 -35.97
C LYS A 44 6.06 43.86 -37.34
N GLY A 45 4.95 44.15 -38.02
CA GLY A 45 4.75 43.73 -39.41
C GLY A 45 5.86 44.24 -40.33
N GLY A 46 6.66 43.33 -40.89
CA GLY A 46 7.39 43.50 -42.15
C GLY A 46 8.47 44.58 -42.28
N GLY A 47 8.83 45.32 -41.23
CA GLY A 47 9.84 46.38 -41.31
C GLY A 47 11.16 45.98 -40.65
N LYS A 48 12.18 45.63 -41.45
CA LYS A 48 13.57 45.53 -40.98
C LYS A 48 14.06 46.94 -40.61
N ASN A 49 14.20 47.18 -39.31
CA ASN A 49 14.98 48.24 -38.62
C ASN A 49 14.16 49.02 -37.59
N ALA A 50 14.18 48.54 -36.35
CA ALA A 50 14.29 49.39 -35.16
C ALA A 50 14.75 48.51 -33.98
N ALA A 51 15.99 48.72 -33.56
CA ALA A 51 16.52 48.25 -32.27
C ALA A 51 15.91 49.09 -31.13
N ALA A 52 14.59 49.04 -30.98
CA ALA A 52 13.91 49.41 -29.75
C ALA A 52 13.92 48.15 -28.88
N GLY A 53 14.72 48.17 -27.82
CA GLY A 53 14.88 47.06 -26.89
C GLY A 53 13.53 46.54 -26.40
N SER A 54 13.47 45.22 -26.17
CA SER A 54 12.36 44.54 -25.49
C SER A 54 11.97 45.35 -24.25
N MET A 55 10.90 46.15 -24.36
CA MET A 55 10.32 46.85 -23.21
C MET A 55 9.46 45.91 -22.37
N LEU A 56 9.33 44.64 -22.80
CA LEU A 56 8.75 43.56 -22.03
C LEU A 56 9.78 42.97 -21.06
N ASN A 57 9.53 43.17 -19.77
CA ASN A 57 10.20 42.45 -18.68
C ASN A 57 9.13 41.97 -17.70
N ILE A 58 9.06 40.67 -17.48
CA ILE A 58 8.12 40.05 -16.54
C ILE A 58 8.95 39.35 -15.48
N GLN A 59 8.76 39.72 -14.22
CA GLN A 59 9.45 39.12 -13.07
C GLN A 59 8.41 38.65 -12.05
N ALA A 60 8.61 37.46 -11.48
CA ALA A 60 7.81 36.98 -10.36
C ALA A 60 8.47 37.38 -9.04
N HIS A 61 7.68 37.93 -8.13
CA HIS A 61 8.05 38.10 -6.74
C HIS A 61 7.40 36.98 -5.92
N GLU A 62 8.19 35.96 -5.59
CA GLU A 62 7.70 34.72 -4.96
C GLU A 62 7.07 34.97 -3.59
N SER A 63 7.66 35.83 -2.75
CA SER A 63 7.20 36.02 -1.36
C SER A 63 5.82 36.69 -1.24
N THR A 64 5.40 37.48 -2.23
CA THR A 64 4.08 38.11 -2.25
C THR A 64 3.15 37.53 -3.32
N ASN A 65 3.57 36.44 -3.98
CA ASN A 65 2.88 35.85 -5.13
C ASN A 65 2.38 36.91 -6.14
N ALA A 66 3.29 37.79 -6.57
CA ALA A 66 2.96 38.91 -7.45
C ALA A 66 3.80 38.90 -8.73
N LEU A 67 3.22 39.34 -9.83
CA LEU A 67 3.91 39.57 -11.10
C LEU A 67 4.23 41.05 -11.23
N VAL A 68 5.51 41.37 -11.41
CA VAL A 68 5.99 42.70 -11.78
C VAL A 68 6.19 42.71 -13.28
N ILE A 69 5.28 43.37 -13.99
CA ILE A 69 5.28 43.43 -15.45
C ILE A 69 5.67 44.85 -15.84
N THR A 70 6.70 44.97 -16.67
CA THR A 70 7.04 46.20 -17.38
C THR A 70 6.81 45.94 -18.86
N ALA A 71 5.92 46.70 -19.50
CA ALA A 71 5.53 46.52 -20.89
C ALA A 71 4.91 47.81 -21.47
N ALA A 72 4.81 47.91 -22.79
CA ALA A 72 4.04 48.99 -23.42
C ALA A 72 2.54 48.90 -23.04
N PRO A 73 1.81 50.03 -22.94
CA PRO A 73 0.43 50.05 -22.42
C PRO A 73 -0.56 49.16 -23.17
N ASP A 74 -0.32 48.91 -24.45
CA ASP A 74 -1.11 48.03 -25.30
C ASP A 74 -0.84 46.53 -25.03
N VAL A 75 0.42 46.14 -24.82
CA VAL A 75 0.81 44.78 -24.42
C VAL A 75 0.33 44.50 -23.00
N MET A 76 0.45 45.47 -22.09
CA MET A 76 -0.04 45.36 -20.71
C MET A 76 -1.53 44.99 -20.66
N ARG A 77 -2.39 45.67 -21.42
CA ARG A 77 -3.84 45.34 -21.48
C ARG A 77 -4.11 43.92 -21.98
N SER A 78 -3.30 43.41 -22.92
CA SER A 78 -3.41 42.04 -23.40
C SER A 78 -3.01 41.03 -22.32
N LEU A 79 -1.90 41.27 -21.63
CA LEU A 79 -1.42 40.41 -20.54
C LEU A 79 -2.42 40.37 -19.38
N GLU A 80 -3.03 41.51 -19.01
CA GLU A 80 -4.09 41.56 -17.99
C GLU A 80 -5.33 40.74 -18.37
N GLY A 81 -5.69 40.71 -19.65
CA GLY A 81 -6.76 39.84 -20.16
C GLY A 81 -6.47 38.36 -19.93
N VAL A 82 -5.25 37.94 -20.26
CA VAL A 82 -4.82 36.54 -20.12
C VAL A 82 -4.60 36.15 -18.66
N ILE A 83 -3.99 37.01 -17.84
CA ILE A 83 -3.80 36.74 -16.41
C ILE A 83 -5.15 36.49 -15.72
N ARG A 84 -6.19 37.26 -16.05
CA ARG A 84 -7.54 37.02 -15.51
C ARG A 84 -8.16 35.68 -15.93
N GLN A 85 -7.78 35.14 -17.07
CA GLN A 85 -8.26 33.84 -17.54
C GLN A 85 -7.45 32.68 -16.95
N LEU A 86 -6.18 32.90 -16.63
CA LEU A 86 -5.30 31.90 -16.00
C LEU A 86 -5.43 31.87 -14.47
N ASP A 87 -5.73 33.01 -13.84
CA ASP A 87 -5.92 33.13 -12.39
C ASP A 87 -7.33 32.72 -11.96
N VAL A 88 -7.70 31.48 -12.26
CA VAL A 88 -8.98 30.85 -11.87
C VAL A 88 -8.76 29.84 -10.75
N ARG A 89 -9.80 29.64 -9.93
CA ARG A 89 -9.77 28.64 -8.87
C ARG A 89 -9.76 27.23 -9.47
N ARG A 90 -8.69 26.48 -9.23
CA ARG A 90 -8.62 25.05 -9.57
C ARG A 90 -9.54 24.25 -8.65
N ALA A 91 -10.26 23.29 -9.21
CA ALA A 91 -11.00 22.30 -8.42
C ALA A 91 -10.04 21.28 -7.81
N GLN A 92 -10.48 20.61 -6.76
CA GLN A 92 -9.77 19.48 -6.15
C GLN A 92 -10.46 18.18 -6.55
N VAL A 93 -9.73 17.07 -6.52
CA VAL A 93 -10.27 15.73 -6.77
C VAL A 93 -9.91 14.86 -5.58
N LEU A 94 -10.94 14.27 -4.97
CA LEU A 94 -10.80 13.15 -4.04
C LEU A 94 -10.71 11.88 -4.88
N VAL A 95 -9.64 11.12 -4.71
CA VAL A 95 -9.47 9.81 -5.35
C VAL A 95 -9.49 8.74 -4.26
N GLU A 96 -10.42 7.81 -4.41
CA GLU A 96 -10.54 6.65 -3.53
C GLU A 96 -10.26 5.40 -4.34
N ALA A 97 -9.30 4.58 -3.92
CA ALA A 97 -9.10 3.26 -4.50
C ALA A 97 -9.66 2.19 -3.56
N VAL A 98 -10.15 1.09 -4.13
CA VAL A 98 -10.62 -0.08 -3.39
C VAL A 98 -9.91 -1.30 -3.93
N ILE A 99 -9.15 -1.95 -3.08
CA ILE A 99 -8.39 -3.16 -3.39
C ILE A 99 -9.05 -4.29 -2.63
N ALA A 100 -9.64 -5.22 -3.36
CA ALA A 100 -10.28 -6.40 -2.79
C ALA A 100 -9.50 -7.64 -3.23
N GLU A 101 -8.92 -8.37 -2.28
CA GLU A 101 -8.26 -9.65 -2.51
C GLU A 101 -8.88 -10.74 -1.66
N ILE A 102 -9.32 -11.81 -2.32
CA ILE A 102 -9.84 -13.01 -1.68
C ILE A 102 -8.94 -14.17 -2.10
N SER A 103 -8.25 -14.78 -1.15
CA SER A 103 -7.47 -15.99 -1.39
C SER A 103 -8.00 -17.16 -0.58
N GLN A 104 -7.93 -18.33 -1.19
CA GLN A 104 -8.33 -19.60 -0.60
C GLN A 104 -7.25 -20.63 -0.91
N ASN A 105 -6.75 -21.29 0.11
CA ASN A 105 -5.77 -22.36 0.02
C ASN A 105 -6.35 -23.61 0.66
N ARG A 106 -6.59 -24.64 -0.15
CA ARG A 106 -7.06 -25.95 0.30
C ARG A 106 -5.99 -26.99 0.11
N LEU A 107 -5.74 -27.76 1.17
CA LEU A 107 -4.83 -28.88 1.19
C LEU A 107 -5.61 -30.13 1.59
N ALA A 108 -5.45 -31.20 0.82
CA ALA A 108 -5.93 -32.53 1.20
C ALA A 108 -4.81 -33.55 0.97
N GLU A 109 -4.41 -34.25 2.01
CA GLU A 109 -3.41 -35.31 1.96
C GLU A 109 -3.98 -36.59 2.57
N LEU A 110 -3.80 -37.71 1.88
CA LEU A 110 -4.12 -39.03 2.36
C LEU A 110 -3.08 -40.02 1.86
N GLY A 111 -2.42 -40.71 2.78
CA GLY A 111 -1.42 -41.72 2.44
C GLY A 111 -1.29 -42.81 3.48
N VAL A 112 -0.86 -43.98 3.03
CA VAL A 112 -0.60 -45.14 3.90
C VAL A 112 0.81 -45.64 3.67
N GLN A 113 1.61 -45.70 4.73
CA GLN A 113 2.96 -46.24 4.70
C GLN A 113 3.02 -47.56 5.46
N TRP A 114 3.88 -48.46 5.02
CA TRP A 114 4.08 -49.77 5.62
C TRP A 114 5.56 -49.98 5.94
N LEU A 115 5.83 -50.66 7.05
CA LEU A 115 7.15 -51.10 7.45
C LEU A 115 7.04 -52.53 7.94
N PHE A 116 7.98 -53.36 7.56
CA PHE A 116 8.03 -54.78 7.91
C PHE A 116 9.38 -55.08 8.55
N ASP A 117 9.35 -55.78 9.67
CA ASP A 117 10.51 -56.34 10.37
C ASP A 117 10.39 -57.86 10.36
N GLY A 118 11.43 -58.52 9.87
CA GLY A 118 11.44 -59.95 9.56
C GLY A 118 12.48 -60.76 10.32
N THR A 119 13.17 -60.18 11.30
CA THR A 119 14.31 -60.85 11.96
C THR A 119 13.90 -61.34 13.35
N PRO A 120 13.99 -62.66 13.65
CA PRO A 120 13.82 -63.16 15.01
C PRO A 120 14.86 -62.51 15.92
N GLY A 121 14.43 -61.64 16.84
CA GLY A 121 15.32 -60.87 17.71
C GLY A 121 15.19 -59.35 17.62
N GLY A 122 14.47 -58.80 16.62
CA GLY A 122 14.14 -57.36 16.56
C GLY A 122 15.27 -56.45 16.07
N ASP A 123 16.17 -56.95 15.23
CA ASP A 123 17.33 -56.22 14.69
C ASP A 123 16.98 -55.09 13.66
N GLY A 124 15.70 -54.74 13.51
CA GLY A 124 15.25 -53.58 12.75
C GLY A 124 14.48 -53.90 11.46
N PRO A 125 13.96 -52.89 10.75
CA PRO A 125 13.10 -53.09 9.59
C PRO A 125 13.83 -53.73 8.40
N VAL A 126 13.20 -54.73 7.78
CA VAL A 126 13.73 -55.52 6.64
C VAL A 126 13.16 -55.03 5.30
N GLY A 127 12.02 -54.35 5.32
CA GLY A 127 11.43 -53.75 4.12
C GLY A 127 10.29 -52.78 4.44
N GLY A 128 9.86 -51.97 3.49
CA GLY A 128 8.78 -51.02 3.71
C GLY A 128 8.31 -50.34 2.44
N VAL A 129 7.08 -49.83 2.49
CA VAL A 129 6.52 -48.91 1.52
C VAL A 129 6.50 -47.55 2.18
N THR A 130 7.44 -46.69 1.79
CA THR A 130 7.53 -45.32 2.27
C THR A 130 7.41 -44.35 1.10
N PHE A 131 6.89 -43.17 1.40
CA PHE A 131 6.64 -42.11 0.43
C PHE A 131 7.45 -40.88 0.84
N ALA A 132 7.85 -40.06 -0.14
CA ALA A 132 8.63 -38.86 0.16
C ALA A 132 7.71 -37.83 0.85
N GLY A 133 8.03 -37.42 2.09
CA GLY A 133 7.24 -36.50 2.90
C GLY A 133 7.79 -36.32 4.31
N ASN A 134 7.18 -35.42 5.09
CA ASN A 134 7.65 -35.02 6.44
C ASN A 134 7.43 -36.11 7.52
N ALA A 135 6.38 -36.95 7.38
CA ALA A 135 6.21 -38.19 8.15
C ALA A 135 6.81 -39.35 7.37
N ASN A 136 7.95 -39.87 7.80
CA ASN A 136 8.51 -41.10 7.25
C ASN A 136 8.57 -42.17 8.35
N LEU A 137 7.84 -43.27 8.15
CA LEU A 137 7.78 -44.39 9.09
C LEU A 137 9.17 -45.01 9.36
N LEU A 138 10.08 -44.96 8.37
CA LEU A 138 11.46 -45.42 8.53
C LEU A 138 12.28 -44.54 9.48
N ASN A 139 12.06 -43.21 9.46
CA ASN A 139 12.73 -42.28 10.37
C ASN A 139 12.23 -42.48 11.82
N ILE A 140 10.92 -42.68 12.00
CA ILE A 140 10.33 -42.97 13.32
C ILE A 140 10.90 -44.27 13.89
N ALA A 141 10.98 -45.33 13.08
CA ALA A 141 11.55 -46.61 13.48
C ALA A 141 13.05 -46.52 13.81
N ALA A 142 13.83 -45.75 13.04
CA ALA A 142 15.25 -45.53 13.32
C ALA A 142 15.49 -44.75 14.63
N THR A 143 14.68 -43.73 14.92
CA THR A 143 14.72 -43.00 16.20
C THR A 143 14.33 -43.89 17.38
N ALA A 144 13.31 -44.75 17.22
CA ALA A 144 12.93 -45.71 18.24
C ALA A 144 14.02 -46.77 18.50
N ALA A 145 14.66 -47.29 17.46
CA ALA A 145 15.73 -48.30 17.57
C ALA A 145 17.02 -47.76 18.18
N SER A 146 17.32 -46.47 18.01
CA SER A 146 18.51 -45.81 18.59
C SER A 146 18.32 -45.41 20.06
N GLY A 147 17.17 -45.69 20.67
CA GLY A 147 16.87 -45.34 22.08
C GLY A 147 16.73 -43.84 22.34
N ALA A 148 16.80 -43.00 21.30
CA ALA A 148 16.64 -41.56 21.34
C ALA A 148 15.15 -41.18 21.30
N ALA A 149 14.37 -41.66 22.26
CA ALA A 149 12.92 -41.50 22.33
C ALA A 149 12.47 -40.08 22.76
N THR A 150 13.03 -39.01 22.18
CA THR A 150 12.69 -37.63 22.57
C THR A 150 12.01 -36.78 21.51
N SER A 151 11.79 -37.28 20.29
CA SER A 151 10.90 -36.59 19.35
C SER A 151 10.36 -37.51 18.26
N VAL A 152 9.06 -37.83 18.34
CA VAL A 152 8.28 -38.08 17.12
C VAL A 152 8.35 -36.78 16.33
N PRO A 153 8.76 -36.78 15.05
CA PRO A 153 8.75 -35.57 14.23
C PRO A 153 7.39 -34.90 14.35
N SER A 154 7.34 -33.59 14.58
CA SER A 154 6.08 -32.85 14.51
C SER A 154 5.59 -32.94 13.08
N VAL A 155 4.55 -33.75 12.86
CA VAL A 155 3.92 -33.89 11.56
C VAL A 155 2.51 -33.37 11.69
N ALA A 156 2.11 -32.50 10.76
CA ALA A 156 0.75 -31.99 10.67
C ALA A 156 -0.17 -33.09 10.13
N GLY A 157 -1.29 -33.33 10.82
CA GLY A 157 -2.30 -34.32 10.41
C GLY A 157 -2.62 -35.34 11.50
N ALA A 158 -3.54 -36.25 11.19
CA ALA A 158 -3.86 -37.41 12.03
C ALA A 158 -2.98 -38.60 11.61
N PHE A 159 -2.32 -39.21 12.59
CA PHE A 159 -1.48 -40.39 12.40
C PHE A 159 -2.04 -41.57 13.18
N MET A 160 -2.27 -42.69 12.49
CA MET A 160 -2.62 -43.95 13.14
C MET A 160 -1.56 -44.99 12.80
N GLY A 161 -0.86 -45.43 13.85
CA GLY A 161 0.10 -46.53 13.82
C GLY A 161 -0.56 -47.85 14.20
N LEU A 162 -0.57 -48.84 13.31
CA LEU A 162 -0.98 -50.22 13.66
C LEU A 162 0.20 -51.16 13.45
N GLY A 163 0.56 -51.94 14.46
CA GLY A 163 1.63 -52.90 14.29
C GLY A 163 1.57 -54.09 15.23
N ARG A 164 2.16 -55.20 14.77
CA ARG A 164 2.39 -56.40 15.57
C ARG A 164 3.87 -56.46 15.91
N PHE A 165 4.18 -56.58 17.20
CA PHE A 165 5.55 -56.67 17.73
C PHE A 165 5.67 -57.95 18.56
N ASP A 166 6.12 -59.02 17.92
CA ASP A 166 6.34 -60.33 18.50
C ASP A 166 7.75 -60.80 18.11
N SER A 167 8.54 -61.23 19.09
CA SER A 167 9.95 -61.58 18.91
C SER A 167 10.17 -62.83 18.05
N GLN A 168 9.12 -63.64 17.83
CA GLN A 168 9.21 -64.91 17.09
C GLN A 168 8.55 -64.89 15.69
N ASN A 169 7.89 -63.80 15.30
CA ASN A 169 7.12 -63.72 14.04
C ASN A 169 7.44 -62.45 13.25
N VAL A 170 6.95 -62.37 12.00
CA VAL A 170 7.04 -61.16 11.18
C VAL A 170 6.26 -60.03 11.83
N ASN A 171 6.94 -58.92 12.04
CA ASN A 171 6.40 -57.68 12.60
C ASN A 171 6.08 -56.72 11.47
N PHE A 172 5.02 -55.95 11.63
CA PHE A 172 4.68 -54.89 10.68
C PHE A 172 4.21 -53.66 11.42
N ALA A 173 4.40 -52.50 10.80
CA ALA A 173 3.85 -51.22 11.21
C ALA A 173 3.20 -50.55 10.01
N MET A 174 2.02 -49.98 10.20
CA MET A 174 1.26 -49.22 9.23
C MET A 174 1.07 -47.82 9.77
N LEU A 175 1.33 -46.79 8.95
CA LEU A 175 1.08 -45.39 9.29
C LEU A 175 0.10 -44.80 8.28
N VAL A 176 -1.09 -44.43 8.75
CA VAL A 176 -2.04 -43.64 7.97
C VAL A 176 -1.78 -42.17 8.26
N ASN A 177 -1.54 -41.37 7.21
CA ASN A 177 -1.53 -39.92 7.28
C ASN A 177 -2.80 -39.38 6.61
N ALA A 178 -3.56 -38.56 7.33
CA ALA A 178 -4.68 -37.81 6.78
C ALA A 178 -4.63 -36.36 7.26
N LEU A 179 -4.66 -35.42 6.33
CA LEU A 179 -4.65 -33.99 6.61
C LEU A 179 -5.60 -33.26 5.66
N GLU A 180 -6.50 -32.46 6.20
CA GLU A 180 -7.30 -31.50 5.46
C GLU A 180 -7.05 -30.11 6.04
N GLY A 181 -6.64 -29.16 5.20
CA GLY A 181 -6.44 -27.77 5.55
C GLY A 181 -7.28 -26.86 4.67
N ASP A 182 -7.98 -25.91 5.28
CA ASP A 182 -8.71 -24.83 4.59
C ASP A 182 -8.22 -23.50 5.17
N GLY A 183 -7.51 -22.72 4.35
CA GLY A 183 -7.01 -21.40 4.69
C GLY A 183 -7.70 -20.35 3.82
N ASN A 184 -8.38 -19.40 4.45
CA ASN A 184 -9.12 -18.35 3.76
C ASN A 184 -8.61 -16.98 4.20
N THR A 185 -8.37 -16.10 3.24
CA THR A 185 -7.95 -14.72 3.50
C THR A 185 -8.82 -13.76 2.70
N ASN A 186 -9.26 -12.68 3.35
CA ASN A 186 -10.00 -11.59 2.72
C ASN A 186 -9.35 -10.26 3.11
N ILE A 187 -8.86 -9.53 2.12
CA ILE A 187 -8.19 -8.24 2.30
C ILE A 187 -9.01 -7.19 1.56
N LEU A 188 -9.45 -6.17 2.29
CA LEU A 188 -10.10 -4.98 1.74
C LEU A 188 -9.31 -3.74 2.17
N SER A 189 -8.62 -3.11 1.21
CA SER A 189 -7.85 -1.90 1.47
C SER A 189 -8.45 -0.73 0.69
N LYS A 190 -8.62 0.42 1.37
CA LYS A 190 -9.23 1.63 0.79
C LYS A 190 -8.34 2.87 0.97
N PRO A 191 -7.21 3.00 0.24
CA PRO A 191 -6.43 4.22 0.29
C PRO A 191 -7.18 5.38 -0.39
N THR A 192 -7.17 6.56 0.23
CA THR A 192 -7.84 7.75 -0.30
C THR A 192 -6.92 8.96 -0.21
N ILE A 193 -6.91 9.80 -1.24
CA ILE A 193 -6.07 11.01 -1.33
C ILE A 193 -6.83 12.15 -2.01
N VAL A 194 -6.58 13.39 -1.59
CA VAL A 194 -7.15 14.60 -2.22
C VAL A 194 -6.02 15.37 -2.89
N THR A 195 -6.22 15.78 -4.14
CA THR A 195 -5.22 16.53 -4.91
C THR A 195 -5.88 17.68 -5.68
N LEU A 196 -5.07 18.64 -6.13
CA LEU A 196 -5.55 19.67 -7.06
C LEU A 196 -5.65 19.09 -8.48
N ASP A 197 -6.58 19.60 -9.27
CA ASP A 197 -6.67 19.28 -10.69
C ASP A 197 -5.36 19.58 -11.43
N ASN A 198 -4.81 18.61 -12.17
CA ASN A 198 -3.48 18.60 -12.80
C ASN A 198 -2.27 18.48 -11.87
N GLU A 199 -2.46 18.26 -10.57
CA GLU A 199 -1.39 18.08 -9.60
C GLU A 199 -1.22 16.60 -9.24
N GLU A 200 0.02 16.10 -9.28
CA GLU A 200 0.33 14.76 -8.83
C GLU A 200 0.34 14.71 -7.29
N ALA A 201 -0.22 13.64 -6.73
CA ALA A 201 -0.03 13.35 -5.32
C ALA A 201 0.17 11.85 -5.09
N GLU A 202 0.82 11.56 -3.96
CA GLU A 202 1.20 10.22 -3.56
C GLU A 202 0.85 9.99 -2.10
N ILE A 203 0.27 8.83 -1.80
CA ILE A 203 0.09 8.31 -0.44
C ILE A 203 0.80 6.96 -0.33
N VAL A 204 1.68 6.85 0.66
CA VAL A 204 2.41 5.61 0.99
C VAL A 204 2.03 5.19 2.39
N VAL A 205 1.46 4.00 2.54
CA VAL A 205 1.11 3.39 3.83
C VAL A 205 1.81 2.04 3.93
N GLY A 206 2.80 1.93 4.80
CA GLY A 206 3.62 0.74 4.86
C GLY A 206 4.69 0.78 5.92
N GLN A 207 5.64 -0.14 5.79
CA GLN A 207 6.80 -0.30 6.65
C GLN A 207 8.08 -0.14 5.82
N ASN A 208 9.15 0.35 6.44
CA ASN A 208 10.44 0.49 5.76
C ASN A 208 11.39 -0.65 6.19
N VAL A 209 11.45 -1.70 5.37
CA VAL A 209 12.17 -2.93 5.69
C VAL A 209 13.60 -2.91 5.12
N PRO A 210 14.59 -3.46 5.84
CA PRO A 210 15.97 -3.57 5.37
C PRO A 210 16.17 -4.81 4.48
N PHE A 211 16.84 -4.62 3.34
CA PHE A 211 17.34 -5.66 2.44
C PHE A 211 18.86 -5.65 2.41
N VAL A 212 19.51 -6.81 2.46
CA VAL A 212 20.96 -6.95 2.41
C VAL A 212 21.41 -7.05 0.95
N THR A 213 21.95 -5.97 0.39
CA THR A 213 22.34 -5.90 -1.04
C THR A 213 23.74 -6.43 -1.34
N GLY A 214 24.51 -6.77 -0.31
CA GLY A 214 25.84 -7.35 -0.46
C GLY A 214 26.49 -7.66 0.87
N SER A 215 27.38 -8.65 0.88
CA SER A 215 28.20 -9.00 2.03
C SER A 215 29.67 -9.12 1.62
N TYR A 216 30.57 -8.37 2.24
CA TYR A 216 32.01 -8.51 2.02
C TYR A 216 32.68 -9.10 3.26
N SER A 217 33.32 -10.26 3.12
CA SER A 217 34.19 -10.81 4.16
C SER A 217 35.63 -10.38 3.89
N ALA A 218 36.28 -9.72 4.85
CA ALA A 218 37.70 -9.44 4.75
C ALA A 218 38.51 -10.74 4.86
N THR A 219 39.04 -11.26 3.74
CA THR A 219 39.98 -12.37 3.74
C THR A 219 41.38 -11.88 4.13
N GLY A 220 41.58 -11.60 5.40
CA GLY A 220 42.89 -11.39 6.01
C GLY A 220 43.42 -12.70 6.60
N GLY A 221 44.11 -13.50 5.79
CA GLY A 221 45.17 -14.42 6.24
C GLY A 221 44.88 -15.41 7.39
N SER A 222 43.68 -15.98 7.51
CA SER A 222 43.45 -17.28 8.18
C SER A 222 42.04 -17.77 7.86
N SER A 223 41.88 -19.07 7.68
CA SER A 223 40.75 -19.77 7.05
C SER A 223 39.48 -19.86 7.93
N SER A 224 38.87 -18.71 8.26
CA SER A 224 37.43 -18.59 8.58
C SER A 224 37.04 -17.10 8.70
N PRO A 225 36.24 -16.53 7.77
CA PRO A 225 35.77 -15.17 7.90
C PRO A 225 34.67 -15.08 8.97
N THR A 226 34.96 -14.45 10.11
CA THR A 226 34.09 -14.44 11.29
C THR A 226 33.10 -13.28 11.41
N ASN A 227 33.05 -12.33 10.46
CA ASN A 227 31.95 -11.34 10.40
C ASN A 227 31.92 -10.61 9.03
N PRO A 228 31.05 -11.01 8.08
CA PRO A 228 30.95 -10.28 6.81
C PRO A 228 30.23 -8.93 7.01
N PHE A 229 30.83 -7.85 6.52
CA PHE A 229 30.15 -6.54 6.47
C PHE A 229 29.00 -6.62 5.46
N GLN A 230 27.79 -6.38 5.93
CA GLN A 230 26.59 -6.36 5.09
C GLN A 230 26.20 -4.92 4.74
N THR A 231 25.99 -4.62 3.47
CA THR A 231 25.38 -3.36 3.03
C THR A 231 23.87 -3.54 3.02
N ILE A 232 23.16 -2.66 3.75
CA ILE A 232 21.71 -2.71 3.90
C ILE A 232 21.08 -1.57 3.10
N LYS A 233 20.17 -1.89 2.19
CA LYS A 233 19.29 -0.95 1.50
C LYS A 233 17.90 -1.01 2.13
N ARG A 234 17.29 0.14 2.37
CA ARG A 234 15.94 0.25 2.94
C ARG A 234 14.94 0.44 1.81
N GLU A 235 13.87 -0.35 1.79
CA GLU A 235 12.77 -0.19 0.83
C GLU A 235 11.43 -0.15 1.55
N ASN A 236 10.54 0.71 1.06
CA ASN A 236 9.17 0.83 1.57
C ASN A 236 8.33 -0.31 1.00
N VAL A 237 7.75 -1.11 1.87
CA VAL A 237 6.78 -2.15 1.54
C VAL A 237 5.42 -1.76 2.12
N GLY A 238 4.39 -1.79 1.31
CA GLY A 238 3.02 -1.46 1.70
C GLY A 238 2.18 -1.05 0.51
N ILE A 239 1.18 -0.22 0.77
CA ILE A 239 0.24 0.29 -0.23
C ILE A 239 0.71 1.68 -0.64
N THR A 240 1.06 1.83 -1.92
CA THR A 240 1.36 3.12 -2.56
C THR A 240 0.28 3.42 -3.59
N LEU A 241 -0.31 4.61 -3.50
CA LEU A 241 -1.22 5.14 -4.51
C LEU A 241 -0.69 6.50 -4.97
N LYS A 242 -0.30 6.57 -6.23
CA LYS A 242 0.13 7.79 -6.91
C LYS A 242 -0.89 8.13 -7.98
N VAL A 243 -1.38 9.35 -7.95
CA VAL A 243 -2.46 9.79 -8.85
C VAL A 243 -2.20 11.19 -9.36
N LYS A 244 -2.50 11.40 -10.63
CA LYS A 244 -2.56 12.72 -11.26
C LYS A 244 -3.89 12.88 -11.97
N PRO A 245 -4.86 13.57 -11.36
CA PRO A 245 -6.15 13.83 -11.98
C PRO A 245 -6.07 15.01 -12.95
N GLN A 246 -6.89 14.95 -13.98
CA GLN A 246 -7.18 16.03 -14.91
C GLN A 246 -8.68 16.06 -15.19
N ILE A 247 -9.34 17.16 -14.84
CA ILE A 247 -10.76 17.36 -15.10
C ILE A 247 -10.94 17.86 -16.53
N ASN A 248 -11.76 17.17 -17.31
CA ASN A 248 -12.15 17.57 -18.66
C ASN A 248 -13.51 18.29 -18.66
N GLU A 249 -13.86 18.86 -19.80
CA GLU A 249 -15.22 19.39 -20.02
C GLU A 249 -16.24 18.24 -19.95
N GLY A 250 -17.33 18.45 -19.21
CA GLY A 250 -18.37 17.43 -18.97
C GLY A 250 -18.19 16.60 -17.69
N ASP A 251 -17.43 17.09 -16.71
CA ASP A 251 -17.20 16.45 -15.40
C ASP A 251 -16.55 15.04 -15.46
N ALA A 252 -15.98 14.69 -16.62
CA ALA A 252 -15.15 13.51 -16.79
C ALA A 252 -13.72 13.80 -16.29
N ILE A 253 -13.17 12.88 -15.50
CA ILE A 253 -11.86 12.98 -14.88
C ILE A 253 -10.95 11.96 -15.56
N ARG A 254 -9.91 12.44 -16.22
CA ARG A 254 -8.79 11.62 -16.65
C ARG A 254 -7.85 11.43 -15.47
N LEU A 255 -7.61 10.19 -15.07
CA LEU A 255 -6.69 9.85 -13.98
C LEU A 255 -5.51 9.09 -14.55
N ASP A 256 -4.30 9.61 -14.31
CA ASP A 256 -3.08 8.81 -14.41
C ASP A 256 -2.80 8.19 -13.04
N ILE A 257 -2.79 6.86 -12.96
CA ILE A 257 -2.76 6.11 -11.70
C ILE A 257 -1.61 5.13 -11.73
N GLU A 258 -0.82 5.15 -10.67
CA GLU A 258 0.12 4.10 -10.32
C GLU A 258 -0.22 3.60 -8.91
N GLN A 259 -0.69 2.36 -8.86
CA GLN A 259 -1.02 1.69 -7.61
C GLN A 259 -0.07 0.51 -7.41
N LYS A 260 0.53 0.43 -6.23
CA LYS A 260 1.43 -0.65 -5.83
C LYS A 260 1.01 -1.19 -4.46
N VAL A 261 1.01 -2.51 -4.32
CA VAL A 261 0.81 -3.23 -3.07
C VAL A 261 1.96 -4.20 -2.92
N ASP A 262 2.84 -3.91 -1.98
CA ASP A 262 3.94 -4.77 -1.57
C ASP A 262 3.61 -5.40 -0.22
N ASP A 263 3.85 -6.71 -0.11
CA ASP A 263 3.70 -7.46 1.12
C ASP A 263 4.93 -8.35 1.33
N VAL A 264 5.38 -8.50 2.59
CA VAL A 264 6.56 -9.31 2.92
C VAL A 264 6.12 -10.76 3.09
N ALA A 265 6.61 -11.64 2.22
CA ALA A 265 6.39 -13.07 2.37
C ALA A 265 7.25 -13.61 3.53
N SER A 266 6.66 -14.50 4.34
CA SER A 266 7.40 -15.28 5.33
C SER A 266 8.48 -16.10 4.61
N SER A 267 9.74 -15.86 4.97
CA SER A 267 10.91 -16.38 4.26
C SER A 267 10.87 -17.91 4.16
N SER A 268 10.90 -18.43 2.94
CA SER A 268 10.98 -19.86 2.67
C SER A 268 12.42 -20.35 2.85
N GLY A 269 12.92 -20.41 4.09
CA GLY A 269 14.05 -21.23 4.60
C GLY A 269 15.38 -21.31 3.83
N SER A 270 15.59 -20.59 2.73
CA SER A 270 16.75 -20.74 1.82
C SER A 270 17.08 -19.46 1.03
N ALA A 271 16.27 -18.41 1.15
CA ALA A 271 16.67 -17.08 0.69
C ALA A 271 17.56 -16.42 1.76
N ALA A 272 18.66 -15.79 1.33
CA ALA A 272 19.52 -15.03 2.23
C ALA A 272 18.85 -13.74 2.76
N ASP A 273 17.67 -13.38 2.23
CA ASP A 273 16.95 -12.14 2.52
C ASP A 273 15.41 -12.34 2.44
N LEU A 274 14.65 -11.32 2.85
CA LEU A 274 13.18 -11.27 2.80
C LEU A 274 12.69 -11.34 1.34
N VAL A 275 11.60 -12.08 1.10
CA VAL A 275 10.93 -12.11 -0.21
C VAL A 275 9.71 -11.19 -0.16
N THR A 276 9.51 -10.36 -1.17
CA THR A 276 8.36 -9.43 -1.25
C THR A 276 7.43 -9.83 -2.38
N ASN A 277 6.13 -9.92 -2.08
CA ASN A 277 5.06 -10.07 -3.05
C ASN A 277 4.60 -8.69 -3.52
N THR A 278 4.94 -8.33 -4.76
CA THR A 278 4.55 -7.06 -5.37
C THR A 278 3.37 -7.23 -6.33
N ARG A 279 2.34 -6.41 -6.16
CA ARG A 279 1.21 -6.26 -7.08
C ARG A 279 1.19 -4.80 -7.54
N SER A 280 1.26 -4.56 -8.85
CA SER A 280 1.35 -3.20 -9.41
C SER A 280 0.42 -3.03 -10.60
N ILE A 281 -0.26 -1.88 -10.66
CA ILE A 281 -1.09 -1.46 -11.78
C ILE A 281 -0.71 -0.01 -12.11
N SER A 282 -0.30 0.25 -13.34
CA SER A 282 -0.10 1.59 -13.88
C SER A 282 -0.96 1.74 -15.12
N THR A 283 -1.89 2.70 -15.10
CA THR A 283 -2.84 2.91 -16.19
C THR A 283 -3.38 4.33 -16.20
N THR A 284 -3.88 4.76 -17.35
CA THR A 284 -4.61 6.01 -17.49
C THR A 284 -6.05 5.71 -17.88
N VAL A 285 -7.00 6.17 -17.08
CA VAL A 285 -8.44 5.94 -17.31
C VAL A 285 -9.22 7.25 -17.32
N MET A 286 -10.40 7.24 -17.93
CA MET A 286 -11.35 8.34 -17.89
C MET A 286 -12.62 7.85 -17.17
N ILE A 287 -13.05 8.59 -16.16
CA ILE A 287 -14.17 8.23 -15.28
C ILE A 287 -15.01 9.47 -15.05
N ASP A 288 -16.32 9.35 -15.04
CA ASP A 288 -17.22 10.45 -14.67
C ASP A 288 -17.14 10.76 -13.16
N ASP A 289 -17.48 11.99 -12.77
CA ASP A 289 -17.57 12.40 -11.37
C ASP A 289 -18.51 11.49 -10.55
N GLY A 290 -18.02 10.95 -9.43
CA GLY A 290 -18.76 10.00 -8.60
C GLY A 290 -18.99 8.62 -9.25
N GLY A 291 -18.43 8.38 -10.43
CA GLY A 291 -18.41 7.05 -11.05
C GLY A 291 -17.42 6.11 -10.35
N SER A 292 -17.54 4.81 -10.60
CA SER A 292 -16.50 3.85 -10.23
C SER A 292 -16.15 2.99 -11.42
N ILE A 293 -14.85 2.75 -11.61
CA ILE A 293 -14.34 1.85 -12.64
C ILE A 293 -13.45 0.78 -11.99
N ALA A 294 -13.52 -0.44 -12.51
CA ALA A 294 -12.51 -1.45 -12.21
C ALA A 294 -11.28 -1.18 -13.09
N LEU A 295 -10.15 -0.83 -12.46
CA LEU A 295 -8.88 -0.63 -13.16
C LEU A 295 -8.31 -1.95 -13.69
N GLY A 296 -8.56 -3.04 -12.97
CA GLY A 296 -8.08 -4.36 -13.33
C GLY A 296 -8.34 -5.40 -12.23
N GLY A 297 -7.88 -6.61 -12.49
CA GLY A 297 -7.99 -7.72 -11.55
C GLY A 297 -7.20 -8.93 -12.01
N LEU A 298 -7.01 -9.88 -11.10
CA LEU A 298 -6.37 -11.17 -11.35
C LEU A 298 -7.23 -12.27 -10.75
N ILE A 299 -7.56 -13.29 -11.55
CA ILE A 299 -8.13 -14.54 -11.06
C ILE A 299 -7.10 -15.63 -11.34
N LYS A 300 -6.54 -16.20 -10.28
CA LYS A 300 -5.59 -17.32 -10.32
C LYS A 300 -6.25 -18.55 -9.71
N ASP A 301 -6.24 -19.66 -10.43
CA ASP A 301 -6.61 -20.99 -9.92
C ASP A 301 -5.46 -21.95 -10.21
N SER A 302 -4.93 -22.57 -9.18
CA SER A 302 -3.80 -23.48 -9.25
C SER A 302 -4.17 -24.77 -8.53
N LEU A 303 -4.25 -25.86 -9.28
CA LEU A 303 -4.45 -27.21 -8.77
C LEU A 303 -3.16 -28.00 -8.93
N ARG A 304 -2.60 -28.47 -7.81
CA ARG A 304 -1.40 -29.29 -7.77
C ARG A 304 -1.76 -30.64 -7.16
N GLU A 305 -1.80 -31.68 -7.97
CA GLU A 305 -2.03 -33.05 -7.52
C GLU A 305 -0.72 -33.83 -7.62
N THR A 306 -0.30 -34.43 -6.51
CA THR A 306 0.87 -35.30 -6.42
C THR A 306 0.39 -36.66 -5.93
N GLU A 307 0.62 -37.70 -6.74
CA GLU A 307 0.32 -39.08 -6.36
C GLU A 307 1.60 -39.92 -6.44
N GLN A 308 1.93 -40.56 -5.33
CA GLN A 308 2.99 -41.56 -5.24
C GLN A 308 2.33 -42.91 -4.94
N LYS A 309 2.71 -43.97 -5.65
CA LYS A 309 2.14 -45.30 -5.45
C LYS A 309 3.12 -46.39 -5.76
N VAL A 310 2.89 -47.58 -5.19
CA VAL A 310 3.61 -48.80 -5.58
C VAL A 310 3.04 -49.28 -6.93
N PRO A 311 3.84 -49.42 -8.00
CA PRO A 311 3.36 -49.93 -9.28
C PRO A 311 2.70 -51.32 -9.12
N GLY A 312 1.54 -51.53 -9.74
CA GLY A 312 0.77 -52.78 -9.61
C GLY A 312 -0.14 -52.81 -8.39
N LEU A 313 0.41 -52.81 -7.17
CA LEU A 313 -0.39 -52.88 -5.93
C LEU A 313 -1.24 -51.63 -5.70
N GLY A 314 -0.75 -50.45 -6.09
CA GLY A 314 -1.48 -49.18 -5.97
C GLY A 314 -2.61 -49.01 -6.99
N ASP A 315 -2.67 -49.85 -8.03
CA ASP A 315 -3.67 -49.79 -9.11
C ASP A 315 -4.89 -50.71 -8.84
N ILE A 316 -4.82 -51.55 -7.79
CA ILE A 316 -5.92 -52.45 -7.43
C ILE A 316 -7.12 -51.63 -6.93
N PRO A 317 -8.34 -51.83 -7.46
CA PRO A 317 -9.52 -51.15 -6.96
C PRO A 317 -9.77 -51.49 -5.48
N PHE A 318 -10.22 -50.52 -4.70
CA PHE A 318 -10.41 -50.57 -3.24
C PHE A 318 -9.12 -50.73 -2.43
N LEU A 319 -8.29 -51.75 -2.70
CA LEU A 319 -7.08 -52.07 -1.92
C LEU A 319 -5.87 -51.20 -2.27
N GLY A 320 -5.81 -50.63 -3.47
CA GLY A 320 -4.71 -49.77 -3.90
C GLY A 320 -4.58 -48.47 -3.10
N ALA A 321 -5.64 -48.07 -2.40
CA ALA A 321 -5.61 -46.94 -1.46
C ALA A 321 -4.61 -47.15 -0.29
N LEU A 322 -4.33 -48.40 0.06
CA LEU A 322 -3.35 -48.75 1.11
C LEU A 322 -1.90 -48.68 0.62
N PHE A 323 -1.66 -48.53 -0.69
CA PHE A 323 -0.32 -48.52 -1.30
C PHE A 323 -0.05 -47.26 -2.12
N ARG A 324 -0.74 -46.16 -1.79
CA ARG A 324 -0.57 -44.85 -2.40
C ARG A 324 -0.57 -43.73 -1.37
N ASN A 325 0.04 -42.62 -1.74
CA ASN A 325 -0.01 -41.34 -1.06
C ASN A 325 -0.44 -40.26 -2.07
N ARG A 326 -1.54 -39.58 -1.78
CA ARG A 326 -2.06 -38.50 -2.61
C ARG A 326 -2.07 -37.19 -1.82
N SER A 327 -1.49 -36.16 -2.41
CA SER A 327 -1.54 -34.79 -1.91
C SER A 327 -2.13 -33.90 -2.99
N THR A 328 -3.19 -33.18 -2.65
CA THR A 328 -3.87 -32.22 -3.52
C THR A 328 -3.83 -30.85 -2.87
N ILE A 329 -3.25 -29.89 -3.56
CA ILE A 329 -3.21 -28.48 -3.17
C ILE A 329 -4.02 -27.69 -4.18
N LYS A 330 -5.02 -26.94 -3.71
CA LYS A 330 -5.83 -26.04 -4.54
C LYS A 330 -5.72 -24.62 -3.99
N GLU A 331 -5.10 -23.74 -4.77
CA GLU A 331 -4.95 -22.33 -4.46
C GLU A 331 -5.80 -21.50 -5.42
N LYS A 332 -6.68 -20.67 -4.87
CA LYS A 332 -7.49 -19.72 -5.63
C LYS A 332 -7.26 -18.31 -5.10
N THR A 333 -7.00 -17.36 -5.99
CA THR A 333 -6.84 -15.94 -5.65
C THR A 333 -7.68 -15.11 -6.60
N ASN A 334 -8.51 -14.23 -6.05
CA ASN A 334 -9.27 -13.24 -6.82
C ASN A 334 -8.87 -11.86 -6.31
N LEU A 335 -8.37 -11.02 -7.19
CA LEU A 335 -7.99 -9.65 -6.90
C LEU A 335 -8.76 -8.73 -7.84
N MET A 336 -9.34 -7.67 -7.29
CA MET A 336 -9.96 -6.60 -8.06
C MET A 336 -9.53 -5.25 -7.49
N VAL A 337 -9.27 -4.31 -8.38
CA VAL A 337 -8.91 -2.95 -8.04
C VAL A 337 -9.92 -2.00 -8.67
N PHE A 338 -10.56 -1.18 -7.85
CA PHE A 338 -11.50 -0.15 -8.26
C PHE A 338 -10.96 1.22 -7.92
N ILE A 339 -11.34 2.22 -8.72
CA ILE A 339 -11.15 3.63 -8.38
C ILE A 339 -12.47 4.37 -8.49
N HIS A 340 -12.63 5.32 -7.57
CA HIS A 340 -13.77 6.22 -7.45
C HIS A 340 -13.26 7.64 -7.24
N PRO A 341 -13.30 8.49 -8.27
CA PRO A 341 -12.96 9.90 -8.13
C PRO A 341 -14.20 10.75 -7.83
N THR A 342 -14.01 11.83 -7.10
CA THR A 342 -15.05 12.83 -6.80
C THR A 342 -14.47 14.24 -6.91
N ILE A 343 -15.13 15.13 -7.66
CA ILE A 343 -14.72 16.52 -7.82
C ILE A 343 -15.20 17.34 -6.63
N LEU A 344 -14.27 18.05 -5.99
CA LEU A 344 -14.50 19.00 -4.91
C LEU A 344 -14.36 20.43 -5.46
N ARG A 345 -15.47 21.00 -5.93
CA ARG A 345 -15.52 22.40 -6.44
C ARG A 345 -15.74 23.42 -5.32
N ASP A 346 -16.67 23.12 -4.42
CA ASP A 346 -17.15 24.06 -3.40
C ASP A 346 -16.64 23.71 -2.01
N ALA A 347 -16.42 24.75 -1.19
CA ALA A 347 -16.02 24.57 0.20
C ALA A 347 -17.06 23.76 0.98
N ALA A 348 -18.36 23.94 0.70
CA ALA A 348 -19.43 23.17 1.33
C ALA A 348 -19.32 21.66 1.04
N THR A 349 -18.99 21.28 -0.20
CA THR A 349 -18.78 19.88 -0.58
C THR A 349 -17.55 19.31 0.11
N THR A 350 -16.45 20.05 0.16
CA THR A 350 -15.24 19.64 0.90
C THR A 350 -15.56 19.43 2.38
N THR A 351 -16.21 20.38 3.05
CA THR A 351 -16.58 20.27 4.47
C THR A 351 -17.50 19.08 4.72
N ARG A 352 -18.48 18.82 3.84
CA ARG A 352 -19.38 17.67 3.95
C ARG A 352 -18.64 16.33 3.83
N MET A 353 -17.71 16.21 2.88
CA MET A 353 -16.92 14.99 2.71
C MET A 353 -15.98 14.76 3.90
N THR A 354 -15.34 15.82 4.39
CA THR A 354 -14.47 15.76 5.57
C THR A 354 -15.25 15.39 6.83
N SER A 355 -16.38 16.05 7.10
CA SER A 355 -17.19 15.78 8.30
C SER A 355 -17.76 14.36 8.30
N SER A 356 -18.18 13.85 7.13
CA SER A 356 -18.65 12.47 7.00
C SER A 356 -17.56 11.45 7.35
N LYS A 357 -16.33 11.62 6.82
CA LYS A 357 -15.21 10.72 7.15
C LYS A 357 -14.78 10.83 8.60
N TYR A 358 -14.75 12.05 9.14
CA TYR A 358 -14.42 12.31 10.54
C TYR A 358 -15.41 11.63 11.49
N ASN A 359 -16.71 11.84 11.27
CA ASN A 359 -17.76 11.26 12.09
C ASN A 359 -17.78 9.74 12.01
N PHE A 360 -17.45 9.15 10.87
CA PHE A 360 -17.32 7.69 10.72
C PHE A 360 -16.23 7.11 11.64
N ILE A 361 -15.02 7.68 11.63
CA ILE A 361 -13.92 7.21 12.49
C ILE A 361 -14.27 7.44 13.97
N ARG A 362 -14.86 8.59 14.30
CA ARG A 362 -15.29 8.89 15.67
C ARG A 362 -16.35 7.90 16.16
N ALA A 363 -17.31 7.53 15.32
CA ALA A 363 -18.32 6.52 15.67
C ALA A 363 -17.67 5.15 15.96
N GLN A 364 -16.69 4.74 15.16
CA GLN A 364 -15.93 3.51 15.43
C GLN A 364 -15.15 3.57 16.75
N GLN A 365 -14.57 4.73 17.10
CA GLN A 365 -13.88 4.91 18.38
C GLN A 365 -14.84 4.87 19.57
N LEU A 366 -16.05 5.42 19.43
CA LEU A 366 -17.09 5.35 20.45
C LEU A 366 -17.55 3.90 20.68
N GLU A 367 -17.80 3.16 19.60
CA GLU A 367 -18.16 1.73 19.67
C GLU A 367 -17.03 0.91 20.33
N ALA A 368 -15.77 1.14 19.94
CA ALA A 368 -14.62 0.47 20.55
C ALA A 368 -14.48 0.80 22.05
N ARG A 369 -14.82 2.03 22.44
CA ARG A 369 -14.82 2.46 23.84
C ARG A 369 -15.95 1.83 24.65
N GLU A 370 -17.13 1.62 24.06
CA GLU A 370 -18.25 0.91 24.73
C GLU A 370 -17.90 -0.54 25.02
N HIS A 371 -17.18 -1.21 24.12
CA HIS A 371 -16.73 -2.59 24.34
C HIS A 371 -15.56 -2.71 25.32
N GLY A 372 -14.85 -1.61 25.60
CA GLY A 372 -13.72 -1.56 26.50
C GLY A 372 -12.54 -2.45 26.07
N VAL A 373 -11.46 -2.43 26.84
CA VAL A 373 -10.32 -3.32 26.64
C VAL A 373 -10.44 -4.45 27.65
N ALA A 374 -10.62 -5.69 27.20
CA ALA A 374 -10.95 -6.85 28.05
C ALA A 374 -9.96 -7.17 29.18
N LEU A 375 -8.78 -6.54 29.21
CA LEU A 375 -7.75 -6.69 30.23
C LEU A 375 -7.35 -5.36 30.92
N MET A 376 -7.96 -4.25 30.54
CA MET A 376 -7.69 -2.90 31.07
C MET A 376 -9.04 -2.21 31.31
N GLU A 377 -9.66 -2.51 32.44
CA GLU A 377 -11.01 -2.05 32.80
C GLU A 377 -11.08 -0.53 33.02
N ASP A 378 -9.97 0.10 33.42
CA ASP A 378 -9.86 1.55 33.66
C ASP A 378 -9.31 2.35 32.46
N ASP A 379 -8.83 1.68 31.40
CA ASP A 379 -8.23 2.38 30.26
C ASP A 379 -9.30 2.78 29.24
N VAL A 380 -9.50 4.10 29.13
CA VAL A 380 -10.50 4.67 28.25
C VAL A 380 -9.88 4.86 26.88
N ALA A 381 -10.33 4.07 25.90
CA ALA A 381 -9.87 4.21 24.52
C ALA A 381 -10.00 5.68 24.04
N PRO A 382 -8.96 6.24 23.40
CA PRO A 382 -8.98 7.64 22.96
C PRO A 382 -10.05 7.85 21.90
N VAL A 383 -10.85 8.91 22.05
CA VAL A 383 -11.89 9.29 21.10
C VAL A 383 -11.61 10.69 20.60
N MET A 384 -11.78 10.90 19.30
CA MET A 384 -11.69 12.22 18.70
C MET A 384 -12.78 13.16 19.25
N PRO A 385 -12.47 14.47 19.37
CA PRO A 385 -13.46 15.47 19.76
C PRO A 385 -14.63 15.52 18.76
N THR A 386 -15.65 16.31 19.07
CA THR A 386 -16.71 16.52 18.06
C THR A 386 -16.15 17.32 16.88
N PHE A 387 -16.74 17.17 15.68
CA PHE A 387 -16.26 17.90 14.50
C PHE A 387 -16.35 19.43 14.69
N GLU A 388 -17.35 19.91 15.43
CA GLU A 388 -17.51 21.33 15.76
C GLU A 388 -16.42 21.83 16.71
N GLU A 389 -16.09 21.04 17.73
CA GLU A 389 -15.03 21.34 18.69
C GLU A 389 -13.64 21.28 18.04
N PHE A 390 -13.41 20.35 17.11
CA PHE A 390 -12.17 20.30 16.32
C PHE A 390 -11.95 21.55 15.47
N MET A 391 -13.03 22.16 14.99
CA MET A 391 -12.98 23.41 14.22
C MET A 391 -12.82 24.65 15.10
N GLN A 392 -13.03 24.53 16.41
CA GLN A 392 -12.82 25.59 17.37
C GLN A 392 -11.41 25.47 17.97
N LEU A 393 -10.78 26.62 18.24
CA LEU A 393 -9.54 26.61 19.02
C LEU A 393 -9.85 26.06 20.41
N PRO A 394 -8.95 25.26 21.02
CA PRO A 394 -9.12 24.87 22.41
C PRO A 394 -9.25 26.12 23.28
N ALA A 395 -9.99 25.99 24.39
CA ALA A 395 -10.10 27.07 25.36
C ALA A 395 -8.68 27.57 25.76
N PRO A 396 -8.49 28.88 25.95
CA PRO A 396 -7.21 29.42 26.39
C PRO A 396 -6.76 28.75 27.69
N PHE A 397 -5.45 28.50 27.81
CA PHE A 397 -4.81 27.74 28.90
C PHE A 397 -5.17 28.18 30.34
N GLU A 398 -5.75 29.37 30.52
CA GLU A 398 -6.13 29.94 31.80
C GLU A 398 -7.38 29.29 32.43
N GLU A 399 -8.25 28.64 31.66
CA GLU A 399 -9.47 28.00 32.20
C GLU A 399 -9.24 26.60 32.78
N THR A 400 -8.13 25.92 32.44
CA THR A 400 -7.82 24.57 32.95
C THR A 400 -7.17 24.52 34.34
N GLN A 401 -6.94 25.66 35.00
CA GLN A 401 -6.30 25.71 36.34
C GLN A 401 -7.25 26.03 37.49
N VAL A 402 -8.56 25.99 37.30
CA VAL A 402 -9.50 26.24 38.41
C VAL A 402 -10.52 25.13 38.52
N GLU A 403 -10.17 24.10 39.30
CA GLU A 403 -11.02 23.76 40.45
C GLU A 403 -10.17 23.28 41.64
N PRO A 404 -10.64 23.56 42.88
CA PRO A 404 -9.80 23.76 44.04
C PRO A 404 -9.74 22.53 44.95
N SER A 405 -8.61 22.37 45.61
CA SER A 405 -8.47 21.57 46.84
C SER A 405 -9.34 22.18 47.95
N ALA A 406 -10.48 21.58 48.28
CA ALA A 406 -11.16 21.77 49.57
C ALA A 406 -12.30 20.76 49.76
N ASP A 407 -11.98 19.55 50.27
CA ASP A 407 -12.87 18.90 51.25
C ASP A 407 -12.09 17.83 52.04
N GLU A 408 -11.22 18.29 52.93
CA GLU A 408 -10.73 17.44 54.04
C GLU A 408 -10.30 18.34 55.20
N THR A 409 -11.26 18.88 55.96
CA THR A 409 -11.12 19.11 57.40
C THR A 409 -12.47 19.54 58.01
N ALA A 410 -12.71 19.06 59.24
CA ALA A 410 -13.89 19.22 60.10
C ALA A 410 -15.04 18.24 59.76
N ASP A 411 -15.56 17.39 60.63
CA ASP A 411 -15.39 17.21 62.07
C ASP A 411 -16.01 15.85 62.47
N GLN A 412 -15.37 15.11 63.36
CA GLN A 412 -15.93 13.95 64.08
C GLN A 412 -15.34 13.96 65.50
N PRO A 413 -16.12 13.51 66.49
CA PRO A 413 -17.08 14.27 67.30
C PRO A 413 -16.47 15.00 68.51
#